data_AF-A0A661KCJ7-F1
#
_entry.id   AF-A0A661KCJ7-F1
#
_cell.length_a   1.000
_cell.length_b   1.000
_cell.length_c   1.000
_cell.angle_alpha   90.00
_cell.angle_beta   90.00
_cell.angle_gamma   90.00
#
_symmetry.space_group_name_H-M   'P 1'
#
loop_
_entity.id
_entity.type
_entity.pdbx_description
1 polymer ?
#
loop_
_entity_poly.entity_id
_entity_poly.type
_entity_poly.pdbx_seq_one_letter_code
_entity_poly.pdbx_strand_id
1 'polypeptide(L)'
;MANALERSYSGSFGQEELRPQQHNLVDLGERFKGVRETVLAVCHHFSQPLTVIMCLIDLLMIKGELKEDSEEILVNMKKQAEIMQDLLAKLRKVESYKVKNYNGYKMLNIEENIS
;
A
#
# COMPACT_ATOMS: atom_id res chain seq x y z
N MET A 1 7.01 20.42 71.52
CA MET A 1 6.53 21.24 70.38
C MET A 1 7.21 20.65 69.14
N ALA A 2 6.59 19.75 68.36
CA ALA A 2 5.64 20.04 67.26
C ALA A 2 6.17 21.17 66.37
N ASN A 3 6.41 21.08 65.05
CA ASN A 3 5.80 20.32 63.95
C ASN A 3 6.83 20.32 62.79
N ALA A 4 7.10 19.19 62.12
CA ALA A 4 6.44 18.77 60.88
C ALA A 4 6.57 19.77 59.70
N LEU A 5 7.51 19.52 58.78
CA LEU A 5 7.28 19.35 57.34
C LEU A 5 8.62 19.22 56.56
N GLU A 6 9.30 18.09 56.74
CA GLU A 6 10.06 17.49 55.63
C GLU A 6 9.06 16.80 54.71
N ARG A 7 8.62 17.45 53.63
CA ARG A 7 7.95 16.78 52.49
C ARG A 7 8.06 17.62 51.22
N SER A 8 8.93 17.19 50.31
CA SER A 8 8.66 16.96 48.87
C SER A 8 10.00 16.79 48.14
N TYR A 9 10.54 15.57 48.08
CA TYR A 9 10.40 14.69 46.91
C TYR A 9 10.40 15.42 45.56
N SER A 10 11.60 15.49 44.97
CA SER A 10 11.92 15.06 43.61
C SER A 10 10.75 14.85 42.64
N GLY A 11 10.76 15.56 41.50
CA GLY A 11 10.23 15.00 40.26
C GLY A 11 9.74 16.01 39.23
N SER A 12 10.21 15.82 37.99
CA SER A 12 9.58 16.18 36.71
C SER A 12 9.89 17.52 36.05
N PHE A 13 11.16 17.90 35.96
CA PHE A 13 11.60 18.58 34.73
C PHE A 13 11.67 17.53 33.61
N GLY A 14 10.77 17.63 32.61
CA GLY A 14 10.96 16.96 31.30
C GLY A 14 9.87 16.02 30.77
N GLN A 15 8.66 15.93 31.34
CA GLN A 15 7.62 14.99 30.84
C GLN A 15 6.39 15.64 30.18
N GLU A 16 6.31 16.97 30.10
CA GLU A 16 5.13 17.65 29.52
C GLU A 16 5.21 17.83 27.99
N GLU A 17 6.41 18.02 27.42
CA GLU A 17 6.58 18.26 25.97
C GLU A 17 6.69 16.97 25.11
N LEU A 18 6.93 15.80 25.71
CA LEU A 18 7.07 14.53 24.98
C LEU A 18 5.72 13.87 24.62
N ARG A 19 4.63 14.23 25.31
CA ARG A 19 3.29 13.62 25.15
C ARG A 19 2.58 13.93 23.83
N PRO A 20 2.58 15.18 23.31
CA PRO A 20 1.91 15.49 22.04
C PRO A 20 2.60 14.84 20.82
N GLN A 21 3.91 14.68 20.87
CA GLN A 21 4.70 14.08 19.79
C GLN A 21 4.44 12.58 19.66
N GLN A 22 4.33 11.87 20.78
CA GLN A 22 4.06 10.42 20.79
C GLN A 22 2.66 10.09 20.24
N HIS A 23 1.63 10.86 20.60
CA HIS A 23 0.26 10.64 20.12
C HIS A 23 0.13 10.79 18.59
N ASN A 24 0.81 11.79 18.02
CA ASN A 24 0.80 12.02 16.56
C ASN A 24 1.53 10.92 15.76
N LEU A 25 2.56 10.30 16.36
CA LEU A 25 3.28 9.19 15.73
C LEU A 25 2.46 7.91 15.72
N VAL A 26 1.71 7.63 16.80
CA VAL A 26 0.79 6.49 16.87
C VAL A 26 -0.32 6.63 15.81
N ASP A 27 -0.93 7.81 15.70
CA ASP A 27 -1.99 8.07 14.72
C ASP A 27 -1.47 7.95 13.26
N LEU A 28 -0.24 8.39 12.98
CA LEU A 28 0.37 8.21 11.66
C LEU A 28 0.66 6.73 11.35
N GLY A 29 1.15 5.97 12.33
CA GLY A 29 1.41 4.54 12.18
C GLY A 29 0.15 3.72 11.92
N GLU A 30 -0.95 4.01 12.63
CA GLU A 30 -2.23 3.35 12.42
C GLU A 30 -2.85 3.68 11.06
N ARG A 31 -2.76 4.93 10.62
CA ARG A 31 -3.21 5.34 9.28
C ARG A 31 -2.40 4.64 8.18
N PHE A 32 -1.09 4.53 8.33
CA PHE A 32 -0.24 3.78 7.40
C PHE A 32 -0.60 2.30 7.36
N LYS A 33 -0.84 1.69 8.53
CA LYS A 33 -1.26 0.30 8.62
C LYS A 33 -2.58 0.06 7.86
N GLY A 34 -3.60 0.92 8.07
CA GLY A 34 -4.88 0.79 7.37
C GLY A 34 -4.79 0.99 5.85
N VAL A 35 -3.96 1.94 5.40
CA VAL A 35 -3.67 2.11 3.96
C VAL A 35 -3.00 0.87 3.40
N ARG A 36 -1.99 0.34 4.09
CA ARG A 36 -1.24 -0.84 3.65
C ARG A 36 -2.12 -2.08 3.59
N GLU A 37 -2.95 -2.32 4.60
CA GLU A 37 -3.91 -3.44 4.61
C GLU A 37 -4.89 -3.35 3.43
N THR A 38 -5.40 -2.15 3.15
CA THR A 38 -6.29 -1.91 2.00
C THR A 38 -5.59 -2.19 0.67
N VAL A 39 -4.38 -1.67 0.50
CA VAL A 39 -3.56 -1.90 -0.71
C VAL A 39 -3.27 -3.37 -0.91
N LEU A 40 -2.91 -4.09 0.16
CA LEU A 40 -2.64 -5.53 0.10
C LEU A 40 -3.90 -6.34 -0.25
N ALA A 41 -5.06 -5.98 0.30
CA ALA A 41 -6.34 -6.61 -0.03
C ALA A 41 -6.69 -6.40 -1.52
N VAL A 42 -6.54 -5.18 -2.04
CA VAL A 42 -6.73 -4.88 -3.46
C VAL A 42 -5.78 -5.72 -4.30
N CYS A 43 -4.48 -5.75 -3.96
CA CYS A 43 -3.51 -6.56 -4.69
C CYS A 43 -3.92 -8.03 -4.72
N HIS A 44 -4.32 -8.60 -3.59
CA HIS A 44 -4.78 -9.99 -3.52
C HIS A 44 -6.00 -10.23 -4.41
N HIS A 45 -7.04 -9.39 -4.29
CA HIS A 45 -8.28 -9.57 -5.05
C HIS A 45 -8.09 -9.40 -6.55
N PHE A 46 -7.16 -8.55 -7.00
CA PHE A 46 -6.84 -8.38 -8.43
C PHE A 46 -5.92 -9.48 -8.98
N SER A 47 -5.07 -10.07 -8.14
CA SER A 47 -4.15 -11.11 -8.59
C SER A 47 -4.89 -12.36 -9.08
N GLN A 48 -5.98 -12.73 -8.41
CA GLN A 48 -6.76 -13.92 -8.75
C GLN A 48 -7.39 -13.87 -10.16
N PRO A 49 -8.21 -12.85 -10.52
CA PRO A 49 -8.76 -12.75 -11.86
C PRO A 49 -7.69 -12.53 -12.92
N LEU A 50 -6.59 -11.82 -12.60
CA LEU A 50 -5.49 -11.62 -13.54
C LEU A 50 -4.81 -12.96 -13.92
N THR A 51 -4.55 -13.82 -12.94
CA THR A 51 -4.01 -15.16 -13.19
C THR A 51 -4.94 -15.97 -14.09
N VAL A 52 -6.26 -15.90 -13.88
CA VAL A 52 -7.23 -16.58 -14.73
C VAL A 52 -7.17 -16.05 -16.17
N ILE A 53 -7.10 -14.73 -16.37
CA ILE A 53 -6.96 -14.12 -17.70
C ILE A 53 -5.69 -14.63 -18.40
N MET A 54 -4.54 -14.62 -17.71
CA MET A 54 -3.27 -15.11 -18.28
C MET A 54 -3.38 -16.58 -18.69
N CYS A 55 -3.94 -17.45 -17.83
CA CYS A 55 -4.15 -18.86 -18.14
C CYS A 55 -5.06 -19.06 -19.37
N LEU A 56 -6.13 -18.26 -19.51
CA LEU A 56 -7.02 -18.33 -20.66
C LEU A 56 -6.32 -17.91 -21.96
N ILE A 57 -5.49 -16.86 -21.91
CA ILE A 57 -4.69 -16.42 -23.06
C ILE A 57 -3.71 -17.52 -23.47
N ASP A 58 -2.97 -18.08 -22.50
CA ASP A 58 -2.04 -19.19 -22.76
C ASP A 58 -2.75 -20.40 -23.36
N LEU A 59 -3.94 -20.74 -22.86
CA LEU A 59 -4.73 -21.85 -23.38
C LEU A 59 -5.18 -21.61 -24.83
N LEU A 60 -5.59 -20.39 -25.17
CA LEU A 60 -5.98 -20.02 -26.54
C LEU A 60 -4.79 -20.08 -27.50
N MET A 61 -3.62 -19.62 -27.07
CA MET A 61 -2.38 -19.71 -27.84
C MET A 61 -1.94 -21.17 -28.06
N ILE A 62 -2.15 -22.06 -27.09
CA ILE A 62 -1.79 -23.48 -27.21
C ILE A 62 -2.77 -24.26 -28.11
N LYS A 63 -4.07 -23.95 -28.04
CA LYS A 63 -5.12 -24.78 -28.65
C LYS A 63 -5.47 -24.47 -30.11
N GLY A 64 -5.07 -23.32 -30.64
CA GLY A 64 -5.63 -22.81 -31.90
C GLY A 64 -4.73 -22.96 -33.12
N GLU A 65 -5.32 -23.37 -34.25
CA GLU A 65 -4.92 -22.86 -35.57
C GLU A 65 -5.40 -21.40 -35.66
N LEU A 66 -4.71 -20.51 -34.97
CA LEU A 66 -5.04 -19.10 -34.97
C LEU A 66 -4.70 -18.51 -36.34
N LYS A 67 -5.58 -17.64 -36.85
CA LYS A 67 -5.19 -16.74 -37.94
C LYS A 67 -4.13 -15.79 -37.39
N GLU A 68 -3.23 -15.32 -38.27
CA GLU A 68 -2.10 -14.45 -37.91
C GLU A 68 -2.56 -13.22 -37.09
N ASP A 69 -3.64 -12.54 -37.51
CA ASP A 69 -4.25 -11.42 -36.79
C ASP A 69 -4.71 -11.77 -35.36
N SER A 70 -5.18 -13.00 -35.14
CA SER A 70 -5.65 -13.45 -33.82
C SER A 70 -4.49 -13.79 -32.88
N GLU A 71 -3.37 -14.26 -33.43
CA GLU A 71 -2.15 -14.51 -32.67
C GLU A 71 -1.55 -13.21 -32.15
N GLU A 72 -1.46 -12.17 -33.01
CA GLU A 72 -0.98 -10.85 -32.60
C GLU A 72 -1.83 -10.24 -31.47
N ILE A 73 -3.16 -10.37 -31.56
CA ILE A 73 -4.07 -9.90 -30.51
C ILE A 73 -3.79 -10.62 -29.18
N LEU A 74 -3.63 -11.94 -29.20
CA LEU A 74 -3.38 -12.71 -27.97
C LEU A 74 -2.01 -12.38 -27.36
N VAL A 75 -0.97 -12.19 -28.17
CA VAL A 75 0.34 -11.71 -27.72
C VAL A 75 0.21 -10.35 -27.05
N ASN A 76 -0.52 -9.43 -27.66
CA ASN A 76 -0.76 -8.10 -27.08
C ASN A 76 -1.55 -8.17 -25.77
N MET A 77 -2.58 -9.01 -25.69
CA MET A 77 -3.34 -9.24 -24.46
C MET A 77 -2.45 -9.80 -23.35
N LYS A 78 -1.60 -10.79 -23.65
CA LYS A 78 -0.68 -11.37 -22.68
C LYS A 78 0.28 -10.34 -22.13
N LYS A 79 0.88 -9.53 -23.01
CA LYS A 79 1.78 -8.44 -22.62
C LYS A 79 1.12 -7.42 -21.69
N GLN A 80 -0.15 -7.06 -21.93
CA GLN A 80 -0.87 -6.17 -21.02
C GLN A 80 -1.14 -6.83 -19.66
N ALA A 81 -1.48 -8.12 -19.64
CA ALA A 81 -1.67 -8.86 -18.40
C ALA A 81 -0.36 -8.97 -17.58
N GLU A 82 0.78 -9.15 -18.24
CA GLU A 82 2.12 -9.12 -17.61
C GLU A 82 2.43 -7.74 -17.02
N ILE A 83 2.15 -6.65 -17.74
CA ILE A 83 2.29 -5.29 -17.21
C ILE A 83 1.42 -5.09 -15.96
N MET A 84 0.17 -5.57 -15.98
CA MET A 84 -0.71 -5.52 -14.80
C MET A 84 -0.13 -6.30 -13.63
N GLN A 85 0.47 -7.47 -13.88
CA GLN A 85 1.09 -8.29 -12.85
C GLN A 85 2.28 -7.55 -12.20
N ASP A 86 3.12 -6.91 -13.01
CA ASP A 86 4.23 -6.10 -12.53
C ASP A 86 3.78 -4.90 -11.70
N LEU A 87 2.71 -4.21 -12.12
CA LEU A 87 2.12 -3.11 -11.36
C LEU A 87 1.57 -3.57 -10.00
N LEU A 88 0.91 -4.73 -9.95
CA LEU A 88 0.46 -5.31 -8.68
C LEU A 88 1.65 -5.70 -7.79
N ALA A 89 2.71 -6.28 -8.37
CA ALA A 89 3.92 -6.64 -7.61
C ALA A 89 4.61 -5.41 -7.01
N LYS A 90 4.67 -4.32 -7.78
CA LYS A 90 5.14 -3.00 -7.35
C LYS A 90 4.28 -2.43 -6.22
N LEU A 91 2.96 -2.45 -6.37
CA LEU A 91 2.01 -1.93 -5.39
C LEU A 91 2.05 -2.70 -4.05
N ARG A 92 2.37 -4.01 -4.07
CA ARG A 92 2.57 -4.79 -2.83
C ARG A 92 3.80 -4.35 -2.02
N LYS A 93 4.81 -3.75 -2.65
CA LYS A 93 6.09 -3.34 -2.01
C LYS A 93 6.02 -1.95 -1.38
N VAL A 94 4.84 -1.38 -1.25
CA VAL A 94 4.67 -0.01 -0.76
C VAL A 94 4.96 0.06 0.73
N GLU A 95 5.97 0.85 1.08
CA GLU A 95 6.46 1.04 2.45
C GLU A 95 6.17 2.45 3.00
N SER A 96 5.77 3.40 2.15
CA SER A 96 5.29 4.72 2.58
C SER A 96 4.23 5.26 1.62
N TYR A 97 3.41 6.20 2.07
CA TYR A 97 2.47 6.93 1.21
C TYR A 97 2.47 8.41 1.57
N LYS A 98 2.11 9.25 0.59
CA LYS A 98 1.76 10.65 0.82
C LYS A 98 0.31 10.87 0.41
N VAL A 99 -0.42 11.72 1.11
CA VAL A 99 -1.73 12.18 0.61
C VAL A 99 -1.49 13.44 -0.19
N LYS A 100 -1.82 13.43 -1.48
CA LYS A 100 -1.79 14.61 -2.35
C LYS A 100 -3.22 14.98 -2.74
N ASN A 101 -3.46 16.28 -2.94
CA ASN A 101 -4.74 16.77 -3.43
C ASN A 101 -4.69 16.81 -4.96
N TYR A 102 -5.54 16.01 -5.61
CA TYR A 102 -5.71 15.99 -7.05
C TYR A 102 -7.12 16.47 -7.36
N ASN A 103 -7.25 17.66 -7.97
CA ASN A 103 -8.53 18.25 -8.38
C ASN A 103 -9.62 18.25 -7.28
N GLY A 104 -9.23 18.54 -6.03
CA GLY A 104 -10.15 18.57 -4.89
C GLY A 104 -10.31 17.24 -4.16
N TYR A 105 -9.77 16.15 -4.69
CA TYR A 105 -9.79 14.83 -4.06
C TYR A 105 -8.46 14.53 -3.37
N LYS A 106 -8.52 14.13 -2.09
CA LYS A 106 -7.35 13.60 -1.39
C LYS A 106 -7.09 12.17 -1.88
N MET A 107 -6.01 11.99 -2.62
CA MET A 107 -5.58 10.68 -3.13
C MET A 107 -4.28 10.23 -2.47
N LEU A 108 -4.13 8.91 -2.36
CA LEU A 108 -2.87 8.28 -1.96
C LEU A 108 -1.89 8.40 -3.14
N ASN A 109 -0.84 9.18 -2.95
CA ASN A 109 0.32 9.17 -3.82
C ASN A 109 1.31 8.10 -3.33
N ILE A 110 1.53 7.12 -4.19
CA ILE A 110 2.35 5.94 -3.91
C ILE A 110 3.53 5.83 -4.91
N GLU A 111 3.56 6.67 -5.95
CA GLU A 111 4.55 6.59 -7.05
C GLU A 111 6.00 6.81 -6.58
N GLU A 112 6.21 7.63 -5.55
CA GLU A 112 7.55 7.93 -5.03
C GLU A 112 8.28 6.69 -4.45
N ASN A 113 7.57 5.57 -4.22
CA ASN A 113 8.15 4.32 -3.67
C ASN A 113 8.08 3.11 -4.62
N ILE A 114 7.61 3.31 -5.86
CA ILE A 114 7.32 2.23 -6.82
C ILE A 114 8.35 2.20 -7.98
N SER A 115 9.34 3.10 -7.97
CA SER A 115 10.42 3.17 -8.99
C SER A 115 11.31 1.93 -8.99
#